data_AF-A0A2N2LV81-F1
#
_entry.id   AF-A0A2N2LV81-F1
#
_cell.length_a   1.000
_cell.length_b   1.000
_cell.length_c   1.000
_cell.angle_alpha   90.00
_cell.angle_beta   90.00
_cell.angle_gamma   90.00
#
_symmetry.space_group_name_H-M   'P 1'
#
loop_
_entity.id
_entity.type
_entity.pdbx_description
1 polymer ?
#
loop_
_entity_poly.entity_id
_entity_poly.type
_entity_poly.pdbx_seq_one_letter_code
_entity_poly.pdbx_strand_id
1 'polypeptide(L)'
;MNNNDHKAAFNRALARIIGKNIRSSSSKALVSEIAKEAINNWTKDSTFKKKLAAPALWAAKRIGRPGKDEQDKAMAMAADMGTLLTTLARKVNAGQASKICNDKTRGEAIDAFLQNTDFGEVLEMIEGADPHVIESIRALNEQLWKYPAKVGTLTLMAIALTNTSIKGAREIMRPIEEQFSPDLLADLILSMIRDLNGANAATLTNTVFELIRRVHTGSLLIGKGGKPLFQKYLTGFLKDYFSAMDPELLKKVRICLAEDKESIANAKSEALDANPRIVLSVLSSLGKVKNSEVRGKARKLKVLEDIDRAGFNAAVSESVSDLDTYEVAGLINTACRVLNQIHDAKPDIVGNLVGGIVDSMDSEQIRRTFQWLIPDLVEALRPLAPIIVPEIIKGFNELAIQEDGAGISLTFAQGAEK
;
A
#
# COMPACT_ATOMS: atom_id res chain seq x y z
N MET A 1 -38.51 -23.29 0.69
CA MET A 1 -37.88 -23.71 1.97
C MET A 1 -38.18 -22.66 3.00
N ASN A 2 -38.71 -23.05 4.15
CA ASN A 2 -39.21 -22.14 5.18
C ASN A 2 -38.05 -21.72 6.12
N ASN A 3 -38.14 -20.56 6.78
CA ASN A 3 -37.10 -20.06 7.72
C ASN A 3 -36.75 -21.08 8.83
N ASN A 4 -37.70 -21.95 9.17
CA ASN A 4 -37.54 -23.04 10.12
C ASN A 4 -36.59 -24.15 9.63
N ASP A 5 -36.52 -24.41 8.32
CA ASP A 5 -35.63 -25.43 7.74
C ASP A 5 -34.16 -25.02 7.85
N HIS A 6 -33.88 -23.71 7.67
CA HIS A 6 -32.53 -23.15 7.80
C HIS A 6 -32.05 -23.12 9.26
N LYS A 7 -32.92 -22.77 10.21
CA LYS A 7 -32.62 -22.85 11.65
C LYS A 7 -32.31 -24.29 12.07
N ALA A 8 -33.09 -25.27 11.59
CA ALA A 8 -32.90 -26.68 11.89
C ALA A 8 -31.59 -27.24 11.28
N ALA A 9 -31.19 -26.79 10.10
CA ALA A 9 -29.92 -27.20 9.48
C ALA A 9 -28.70 -26.59 10.22
N PHE A 10 -28.77 -25.32 10.60
CA PHE A 10 -27.73 -24.65 11.37
C PHE A 10 -27.54 -25.28 12.75
N ASN A 11 -28.63 -25.49 13.49
CA ASN A 11 -28.59 -26.11 14.82
C ASN A 11 -28.08 -27.56 14.74
N ARG A 12 -28.39 -28.30 13.67
CA ARG A 12 -27.85 -29.65 13.45
C ARG A 12 -26.35 -29.65 13.17
N ALA A 13 -25.84 -28.71 12.37
CA ALA A 13 -24.41 -28.57 12.12
C ALA A 13 -23.67 -28.16 13.40
N LEU A 14 -24.20 -27.18 14.13
CA LEU A 14 -23.63 -26.68 15.37
C LEU A 14 -23.66 -27.73 16.49
N ALA A 15 -24.77 -28.46 16.66
CA ALA A 15 -24.86 -29.58 17.60
C ALA A 15 -23.94 -30.74 17.22
N ARG A 16 -23.69 -30.98 15.93
CA ARG A 16 -22.73 -31.99 15.47
C ARG A 16 -21.29 -31.56 15.76
N ILE A 17 -20.95 -30.29 15.57
CA ILE A 17 -19.63 -29.73 15.90
C ILE A 17 -19.42 -29.74 17.41
N ILE A 18 -20.36 -29.23 18.20
CA ILE A 18 -20.30 -29.26 19.68
C ILE A 18 -20.25 -30.69 20.20
N GLY A 19 -21.11 -31.58 19.69
CA GLY A 19 -21.15 -32.99 20.10
C GLY A 19 -19.88 -33.76 19.75
N LYS A 20 -19.21 -33.41 18.64
CA LYS A 20 -17.90 -33.98 18.29
C LYS A 20 -16.77 -33.34 19.09
N ASN A 21 -16.85 -32.05 19.40
CA ASN A 21 -15.83 -31.33 20.16
C ASN A 21 -15.85 -31.70 21.65
N ILE A 22 -17.02 -31.97 22.25
CA ILE A 22 -17.17 -32.57 23.59
C ILE A 22 -16.64 -34.03 23.62
N ARG A 23 -16.52 -34.68 22.45
CA ARG A 23 -15.96 -36.02 22.30
C ARG A 23 -14.49 -36.03 21.85
N SER A 24 -13.88 -34.86 21.62
CA SER A 24 -12.48 -34.74 21.24
C SER A 24 -11.55 -35.19 22.37
N SER A 25 -10.33 -35.57 22.02
CA SER A 25 -9.28 -35.94 22.99
C SER A 25 -8.96 -34.77 23.92
N SER A 26 -8.99 -33.53 23.42
CA SER A 26 -8.69 -32.31 24.20
C SER A 26 -9.76 -32.01 25.25
N SER A 27 -11.04 -32.08 24.92
CA SER A 27 -12.11 -31.92 25.91
C SER A 27 -12.17 -33.09 26.89
N LYS A 28 -11.90 -34.32 26.44
CA LYS A 28 -11.74 -35.48 27.32
C LYS A 28 -10.52 -35.36 28.23
N ALA A 29 -9.43 -34.76 27.77
CA ALA A 29 -8.26 -34.47 28.59
C ALA A 29 -8.58 -33.40 29.63
N LEU A 30 -9.27 -32.33 29.24
CA LEU A 30 -9.69 -31.25 30.15
C LEU A 30 -10.69 -31.76 31.21
N VAL A 31 -11.71 -32.52 30.79
CA VAL A 31 -12.65 -33.19 31.70
C VAL A 31 -11.94 -34.22 32.58
N SER A 32 -10.94 -34.94 32.04
CA SER A 32 -10.13 -35.85 32.82
C SER A 32 -9.26 -35.13 33.86
N GLU A 33 -8.71 -33.96 33.55
CA GLU A 33 -7.93 -33.18 34.51
C GLU A 33 -8.82 -32.58 35.58
N ILE A 34 -9.98 -32.02 35.21
CA ILE A 34 -10.99 -31.55 36.17
C ILE A 34 -11.46 -32.70 37.07
N ALA A 35 -11.72 -33.88 36.50
CA ALA A 35 -12.12 -35.05 37.28
C ALA A 35 -10.99 -35.55 38.20
N LYS A 36 -9.73 -35.57 37.73
CA LYS A 36 -8.57 -35.92 38.56
C LYS A 36 -8.40 -34.94 39.71
N GLU A 37 -8.55 -33.65 39.46
CA GLU A 37 -8.39 -32.60 40.46
C GLU A 37 -9.52 -32.61 41.49
N ALA A 38 -10.77 -32.80 41.06
CA ALA A 38 -11.91 -32.99 41.95
C ALA A 38 -11.76 -34.25 42.83
N ILE A 39 -11.30 -35.36 42.25
CA ILE A 39 -11.05 -36.62 42.99
C ILE A 39 -9.84 -36.47 43.95
N ASN A 40 -8.78 -35.79 43.53
CA ASN A 40 -7.60 -35.55 44.38
C ASN A 40 -7.94 -34.62 45.55
N ASN A 41 -8.72 -33.57 45.32
CA ASN A 41 -9.20 -32.69 46.38
C ASN A 41 -10.13 -33.42 47.36
N TRP A 42 -11.02 -34.30 46.87
CA TRP A 42 -11.90 -35.09 47.72
C TRP A 42 -11.15 -36.13 48.58
N THR A 43 -10.01 -36.64 48.10
CA THR A 43 -9.23 -37.69 48.77
C THR A 43 -8.10 -37.18 49.66
N LYS A 44 -7.89 -35.86 49.73
CA LYS A 44 -6.72 -35.22 50.38
C LYS A 44 -6.53 -35.65 51.84
N ASP A 45 -7.62 -35.85 52.58
CA ASP A 45 -7.59 -36.02 54.04
C ASP A 45 -7.88 -37.46 54.55
N SER A 46 -8.00 -38.46 53.66
CA SER A 46 -8.31 -39.83 54.12
C SER A 46 -7.66 -40.92 53.25
N THR A 47 -6.90 -41.80 53.89
CA THR A 47 -6.31 -43.00 53.29
C THR A 47 -7.36 -44.00 52.79
N PHE A 48 -8.54 -44.03 53.42
CA PHE A 48 -9.67 -44.84 52.96
C PHE A 48 -10.29 -44.28 51.67
N LYS A 49 -10.48 -42.96 51.57
CA LYS A 49 -10.97 -42.30 50.34
C LYS A 49 -10.02 -42.49 49.16
N LYS A 50 -8.69 -42.44 49.39
CA LYS A 50 -7.68 -42.72 48.35
C LYS A 50 -7.81 -44.13 47.77
N LYS A 51 -8.10 -45.14 48.59
CA LYS A 51 -8.31 -46.52 48.12
C LYS A 51 -9.60 -46.67 47.30
N LEU A 52 -10.68 -45.98 47.69
CA LEU A 52 -11.95 -45.99 46.95
C LEU A 52 -11.89 -45.21 45.62
N ALA A 53 -11.03 -44.20 45.52
CA ALA A 53 -10.87 -43.37 44.32
C ALA A 53 -9.96 -44.00 43.25
N ALA A 54 -9.17 -45.02 43.59
CA ALA A 54 -8.19 -45.62 42.68
C ALA A 54 -8.80 -46.16 41.34
N PRO A 55 -9.97 -46.82 41.33
CA PRO A 55 -10.63 -47.24 40.08
C PRO A 55 -11.08 -46.06 39.21
N ALA A 56 -11.56 -44.98 39.84
CA ALA A 56 -12.01 -43.77 39.14
C ALA A 56 -10.84 -42.99 38.52
N LEU A 57 -9.72 -42.86 39.24
CA LEU A 57 -8.48 -42.26 38.72
C LEU A 57 -7.89 -43.08 37.57
N TRP A 58 -7.96 -44.42 37.65
CA TRP A 58 -7.52 -45.30 36.56
C TRP A 58 -8.39 -45.13 35.31
N ALA A 59 -9.72 -45.05 35.47
CA ALA A 59 -10.64 -44.82 34.36
C ALA A 59 -10.42 -43.45 33.69
N ALA A 60 -10.24 -42.39 34.47
CA ALA A 60 -9.90 -41.06 33.97
C ALA A 60 -8.59 -41.08 33.16
N LYS A 61 -7.55 -41.76 33.67
CA LYS A 61 -6.25 -41.89 32.99
C LYS A 61 -6.32 -42.68 31.68
N ARG A 62 -7.29 -43.59 31.54
CA ARG A 62 -7.50 -44.39 30.31
C ARG A 62 -8.28 -43.63 29.24
N ILE A 63 -9.14 -42.70 29.63
CA ILE A 63 -9.95 -41.88 28.72
C ILE A 63 -9.13 -40.77 28.04
N GLY A 64 -8.03 -40.32 28.67
CA GLY A 64 -7.18 -39.24 28.18
C GLY A 64 -6.02 -39.62 27.24
N ARG A 65 -5.91 -40.85 26.74
CA ARG A 65 -4.84 -41.21 25.78
C ARG A 65 -5.22 -40.78 24.35
N PRO A 66 -4.44 -39.90 23.68
CA PRO A 66 -4.70 -39.55 22.29
C PRO A 66 -4.44 -40.78 21.40
N GLY A 67 -5.45 -41.17 20.62
CA GLY A 67 -5.34 -42.26 19.64
C GLY A 67 -5.02 -41.72 18.24
N LYS A 68 -4.51 -42.59 17.34
CA LYS A 68 -4.23 -42.36 15.90
C LYS A 68 -5.40 -41.79 15.05
N ASP A 69 -6.52 -41.51 15.69
CA ASP A 69 -7.83 -41.17 15.15
C ASP A 69 -8.05 -39.65 15.07
N GLU A 70 -7.02 -38.84 15.37
CA GLU A 70 -7.10 -37.37 15.40
C GLU A 70 -7.05 -36.74 13.99
N GLN A 71 -6.34 -37.33 13.05
CA GLN A 71 -6.20 -36.79 11.70
C GLN A 71 -7.50 -36.92 10.89
N ASP A 72 -8.19 -38.05 11.01
CA ASP A 72 -9.51 -38.29 10.40
C ASP A 72 -10.58 -37.39 11.04
N LYS A 73 -10.46 -37.09 12.34
CA LYS A 73 -11.33 -36.15 13.05
C LYS A 73 -11.10 -34.70 12.61
N ALA A 74 -9.84 -34.30 12.40
CA ALA A 74 -9.51 -32.97 11.89
C ALA A 74 -10.08 -32.73 10.48
N MET A 75 -9.97 -33.71 9.58
CA MET A 75 -10.58 -33.63 8.24
C MET A 75 -12.11 -33.56 8.30
N ALA A 76 -12.75 -34.38 9.16
CA ALA A 76 -14.20 -34.33 9.35
C ALA A 76 -14.66 -32.99 9.95
N MET A 77 -13.87 -32.39 10.84
CA MET A 77 -14.15 -31.09 11.44
C MET A 77 -14.04 -29.94 10.42
N ALA A 78 -13.03 -29.96 9.55
CA ALA A 78 -12.89 -28.98 8.48
C ALA A 78 -14.09 -29.01 7.50
N ALA A 79 -14.55 -30.21 7.13
CA ALA A 79 -15.75 -30.39 6.30
C ALA A 79 -17.04 -29.90 6.99
N ASP A 80 -17.20 -30.19 8.29
CA ASP A 80 -18.33 -29.70 9.08
C ASP A 80 -18.28 -28.17 9.24
N MET A 81 -17.09 -27.57 9.38
CA MET A 81 -16.90 -26.12 9.49
C MET A 81 -17.23 -25.40 8.17
N GLY A 82 -16.81 -25.95 7.03
CA GLY A 82 -17.23 -25.45 5.71
C GLY A 82 -18.75 -25.52 5.50
N THR A 83 -19.40 -26.59 6.00
CA THR A 83 -20.86 -26.74 5.97
C THR A 83 -21.55 -25.73 6.89
N LEU A 84 -20.99 -25.48 8.07
CA LEU A 84 -21.49 -24.48 9.02
C LEU A 84 -21.38 -23.07 8.45
N LEU A 85 -20.22 -22.69 7.87
CA LEU A 85 -20.02 -21.39 7.21
C LEU A 85 -21.01 -21.20 6.05
N THR A 86 -21.19 -22.21 5.21
CA THR A 86 -22.17 -22.16 4.11
C THR A 86 -23.61 -22.00 4.62
N THR A 87 -23.95 -22.68 5.71
CA THR A 87 -25.29 -22.61 6.31
C THR A 87 -25.53 -21.28 7.00
N LEU A 88 -24.52 -20.71 7.67
CA LEU A 88 -24.53 -19.35 8.21
C LEU A 88 -24.73 -18.32 7.10
N ALA A 89 -23.97 -18.40 6.01
CA ALA A 89 -24.13 -17.51 4.87
C ALA A 89 -25.55 -17.58 4.29
N ARG A 90 -26.11 -18.79 4.11
CA ARG A 90 -27.50 -18.96 3.67
C ARG A 90 -28.52 -18.33 4.63
N LYS A 91 -28.31 -18.50 5.94
CA LYS A 91 -29.17 -17.94 6.98
C LYS A 91 -29.11 -16.41 7.00
N VAL A 92 -27.92 -15.83 6.89
CA VAL A 92 -27.72 -14.37 6.79
C VAL A 92 -28.39 -13.82 5.54
N ASN A 93 -28.22 -14.46 4.38
CA ASN A 93 -28.86 -14.05 3.13
C ASN A 93 -30.39 -14.14 3.20
N ALA A 94 -30.94 -15.20 3.81
CA ALA A 94 -32.37 -15.34 4.03
C ALA A 94 -32.93 -14.30 5.03
N GLY A 95 -32.15 -13.94 6.05
CA GLY A 95 -32.49 -12.89 7.01
C GLY A 95 -32.52 -11.50 6.38
N GLN A 96 -31.57 -11.18 5.50
CA GLN A 96 -31.54 -9.90 4.77
C GLN A 96 -32.76 -9.69 3.88
N ALA A 97 -33.30 -10.77 3.27
CA ALA A 97 -34.53 -10.71 2.48
C ALA A 97 -35.78 -10.36 3.30
N SER A 98 -35.74 -10.52 4.63
CA SER A 98 -36.89 -10.30 5.51
C SER A 98 -36.99 -8.91 6.15
N LYS A 99 -36.05 -7.98 5.86
CA LYS A 99 -36.00 -6.57 6.34
C LYS A 99 -36.10 -6.32 7.86
N ILE A 100 -36.26 -7.33 8.71
CA ILE A 100 -36.26 -7.17 10.18
C ILE A 100 -34.80 -7.16 10.66
N CYS A 101 -34.16 -5.98 10.64
CA CYS A 101 -32.87 -5.76 11.28
C CYS A 101 -33.12 -5.17 12.67
N ASN A 102 -32.84 -5.92 13.73
CA ASN A 102 -33.06 -5.48 15.11
C ASN A 102 -31.74 -4.96 15.69
N ASP A 103 -31.39 -3.72 15.40
CA ASP A 103 -30.07 -3.14 15.65
C ASP A 103 -29.67 -3.13 17.13
N LYS A 104 -30.63 -3.01 18.06
CA LYS A 104 -30.40 -3.09 19.51
C LYS A 104 -29.79 -4.42 19.94
N THR A 105 -30.35 -5.54 19.47
CA THR A 105 -29.85 -6.88 19.83
C THR A 105 -28.44 -7.17 19.29
N ARG A 106 -28.01 -6.46 18.23
CA ARG A 106 -26.64 -6.57 17.71
C ARG A 106 -25.66 -5.77 18.56
N GLY A 107 -26.04 -4.57 19.00
CA GLY A 107 -25.22 -3.76 19.89
C GLY A 107 -24.89 -4.48 21.20
N GLU A 108 -25.91 -5.07 21.83
CA GLU A 108 -25.75 -5.86 23.08
C GLU A 108 -24.83 -7.08 22.89
N ALA A 109 -24.92 -7.77 21.74
CA ALA A 109 -24.06 -8.90 21.45
C ALA A 109 -22.60 -8.49 21.19
N ILE A 110 -22.38 -7.33 20.55
CA ILE A 110 -21.03 -6.79 20.32
C ILE A 110 -20.41 -6.34 21.64
N ASP A 111 -21.17 -5.64 22.48
CA ASP A 111 -20.71 -5.22 23.82
C ASP A 111 -20.34 -6.42 24.68
N ALA A 112 -21.19 -7.45 24.72
CA ALA A 112 -20.88 -8.70 25.40
C ALA A 112 -19.64 -9.39 24.81
N PHE A 113 -19.44 -9.37 23.49
CA PHE A 113 -18.22 -9.92 22.89
C PHE A 113 -16.96 -9.16 23.34
N LEU A 114 -16.98 -7.82 23.30
CA LEU A 114 -15.84 -6.98 23.69
C LEU A 114 -15.49 -7.14 25.17
N GLN A 115 -16.49 -7.18 26.06
CA GLN A 115 -16.27 -7.34 27.50
C GLN A 115 -15.69 -8.69 27.89
N ASN A 116 -15.97 -9.73 27.09
CA ASN A 116 -15.57 -11.11 27.40
C ASN A 116 -14.40 -11.62 26.55
N THR A 117 -13.89 -10.81 25.62
CA THR A 117 -12.73 -11.16 24.79
C THR A 117 -11.48 -10.55 25.39
N ASP A 118 -10.54 -11.40 25.81
CA ASP A 118 -9.21 -10.96 26.20
C ASP A 118 -8.35 -10.80 24.95
N PHE A 119 -8.16 -9.54 24.53
CA PHE A 119 -7.33 -9.22 23.37
C PHE A 119 -5.84 -9.50 23.62
N GLY A 120 -5.39 -9.58 24.88
CA GLY A 120 -4.03 -9.98 25.23
C GLY A 120 -3.77 -11.45 24.91
N GLU A 121 -4.67 -12.34 25.33
CA GLU A 121 -4.61 -13.77 24.98
C GLU A 121 -4.74 -13.99 23.46
N VAL A 122 -5.57 -13.19 22.77
CA VAL A 122 -5.64 -13.23 21.29
C VAL A 122 -4.32 -12.81 20.66
N LEU A 123 -3.65 -11.79 21.20
CA LEU A 123 -2.34 -11.34 20.73
C LEU A 123 -1.28 -12.43 20.97
N GLU A 124 -1.20 -12.99 22.17
CA GLU A 124 -0.27 -14.08 22.50
C GLU A 124 -0.50 -15.31 21.61
N MET A 125 -1.76 -15.64 21.31
CA MET A 125 -2.10 -16.68 20.34
C MET A 125 -1.55 -16.35 18.95
N ILE A 126 -1.68 -15.11 18.47
CA ILE A 126 -1.18 -14.70 17.16
C ILE A 126 0.34 -14.75 17.10
N GLU A 127 1.02 -14.21 18.13
CA GLU A 127 2.49 -14.22 18.24
C GLU A 127 3.05 -15.64 18.32
N GLY A 128 2.38 -16.54 19.04
CA GLY A 128 2.77 -17.94 19.17
C GLY A 128 2.45 -18.82 17.96
N ALA A 129 1.64 -18.35 17.00
CA ALA A 129 1.13 -19.17 15.91
C ALA A 129 2.03 -19.21 14.66
N ASP A 130 3.10 -18.42 14.64
CA ASP A 130 3.86 -18.05 13.44
C ASP A 130 4.29 -19.25 12.55
N PRO A 131 4.92 -20.33 13.03
CA PRO A 131 5.31 -21.44 12.16
C PRO A 131 4.12 -22.29 11.67
N HIS A 132 3.11 -22.51 12.51
CA HIS A 132 1.99 -23.40 12.20
C HIS A 132 0.94 -22.74 11.29
N VAL A 133 0.77 -21.42 11.42
CA VAL A 133 -0.12 -20.64 10.54
C VAL A 133 0.47 -20.56 9.14
N ILE A 134 1.78 -20.33 9.00
CA ILE A 134 2.42 -20.27 7.68
C ILE A 134 2.28 -21.61 6.94
N GLU A 135 2.50 -22.75 7.59
CA GLU A 135 2.29 -24.07 6.97
C GLU A 135 0.82 -24.31 6.61
N SER A 136 -0.10 -23.87 7.47
CA SER A 136 -1.54 -23.97 7.19
C SER A 136 -1.96 -23.12 5.99
N ILE A 137 -1.41 -21.91 5.86
CA ILE A 137 -1.62 -21.01 4.71
C ILE A 137 -1.05 -21.66 3.45
N ARG A 138 0.15 -22.26 3.52
CA ARG A 138 0.77 -22.95 2.38
C ARG A 138 -0.08 -24.12 1.90
N ALA A 139 -0.51 -24.98 2.83
CA ALA A 139 -1.39 -26.11 2.52
C ALA A 139 -2.74 -25.64 1.95
N LEU A 140 -3.33 -24.59 2.51
CA LEU A 140 -4.57 -24.00 1.99
C LEU A 140 -4.36 -23.48 0.57
N ASN A 141 -3.28 -22.74 0.32
CA ASN A 141 -2.95 -22.18 -0.98
C ASN A 141 -2.80 -23.29 -2.03
N GLU A 142 -2.05 -24.35 -1.73
CA GLU A 142 -1.92 -25.52 -2.61
C GLU A 142 -3.25 -26.18 -2.95
N GLN A 143 -4.16 -26.32 -1.96
CA GLN A 143 -5.47 -26.90 -2.21
C GLN A 143 -6.39 -25.94 -2.95
N LEU A 144 -6.27 -24.63 -2.73
CA LEU A 144 -7.12 -23.63 -3.35
C LEU A 144 -6.92 -23.59 -4.87
N TRP A 145 -5.66 -23.64 -5.34
CA TRP A 145 -5.34 -23.61 -6.76
C TRP A 145 -5.76 -24.86 -7.54
N LYS A 146 -6.03 -25.98 -6.85
CA LYS A 146 -6.60 -27.19 -7.49
C LYS A 146 -8.04 -26.99 -7.98
N TYR A 147 -8.73 -25.93 -7.54
CA TYR A 147 -10.13 -25.67 -7.89
C TYR A 147 -10.30 -24.27 -8.52
N PRO A 148 -9.91 -24.05 -9.80
CA PRO A 148 -9.96 -22.74 -10.45
C PRO A 148 -11.32 -22.06 -10.42
N ALA A 149 -12.42 -22.82 -10.51
CA ALA A 149 -13.78 -22.27 -10.41
C ALA A 149 -14.04 -21.61 -9.04
N LYS A 150 -13.55 -22.22 -7.95
CA LYS A 150 -13.65 -21.64 -6.60
C LYS A 150 -12.80 -20.38 -6.48
N VAL A 151 -11.62 -20.36 -7.09
CA VAL A 151 -10.77 -19.16 -7.17
C VAL A 151 -11.51 -18.02 -7.87
N GLY A 152 -12.17 -18.29 -8.99
CA GLY A 152 -13.00 -17.31 -9.70
C GLY A 152 -14.14 -16.77 -8.82
N THR A 153 -14.84 -17.64 -8.09
CA THR A 153 -15.87 -17.22 -7.13
C THR A 153 -15.28 -16.38 -5.98
N LEU A 154 -14.09 -16.74 -5.47
CA LEU A 154 -13.39 -15.95 -4.46
C LEU A 154 -13.00 -14.57 -5.00
N THR A 155 -12.61 -14.45 -6.27
CA THR A 155 -12.32 -13.14 -6.89
C THR A 155 -13.57 -12.27 -6.94
N LEU A 156 -14.72 -12.82 -7.34
CA LEU A 156 -15.98 -12.07 -7.34
C LEU A 156 -16.42 -11.69 -5.92
N MET A 157 -16.25 -12.61 -4.97
CA MET A 157 -16.49 -12.33 -3.55
C MET A 157 -15.55 -11.24 -3.04
N ALA A 158 -14.28 -11.23 -3.46
CA ALA A 158 -13.31 -10.21 -3.09
C ALA A 158 -13.77 -8.82 -3.54
N ILE A 159 -14.33 -8.66 -4.75
CA ILE A 159 -14.88 -7.36 -5.20
C ILE A 159 -16.03 -6.88 -4.30
N ALA A 160 -16.98 -7.77 -3.99
CA ALA A 160 -18.09 -7.44 -3.10
C ALA A 160 -17.61 -7.10 -1.68
N LEU A 161 -16.64 -7.88 -1.17
CA LEU A 161 -15.98 -7.64 0.10
C LEU A 161 -15.23 -6.32 0.10
N THR A 162 -14.52 -5.95 -0.97
CA THR A 162 -13.82 -4.66 -1.09
C THR A 162 -14.80 -3.51 -1.03
N ASN A 163 -15.93 -3.58 -1.74
CA ASN A 163 -16.93 -2.50 -1.70
C ASN A 163 -17.56 -2.37 -0.30
N THR A 164 -17.89 -3.49 0.34
CA THR A 164 -18.40 -3.48 1.70
C THR A 164 -17.33 -3.05 2.70
N SER A 165 -16.06 -3.42 2.50
CA SER A 165 -14.95 -3.05 3.38
C SER A 165 -14.62 -1.58 3.25
N ILE A 166 -14.76 -0.95 2.08
CA ILE A 166 -14.62 0.51 1.93
C ILE A 166 -15.67 1.22 2.79
N LYS A 167 -16.93 0.75 2.76
CA LYS A 167 -18.00 1.30 3.61
C LYS A 167 -17.76 1.04 5.09
N GLY A 168 -17.38 -0.19 5.44
CA GLY A 168 -17.06 -0.57 6.81
C GLY A 168 -15.86 0.20 7.36
N ALA A 169 -14.80 0.36 6.56
CA ALA A 169 -13.65 1.17 6.92
C ALA A 169 -14.04 2.62 7.14
N ARG A 170 -14.94 3.21 6.34
CA ARG A 170 -15.44 4.56 6.60
C ARG A 170 -16.12 4.68 7.96
N GLU A 171 -16.96 3.72 8.33
CA GLU A 171 -17.63 3.71 9.65
C GLU A 171 -16.66 3.44 10.81
N ILE A 172 -15.61 2.64 10.60
CA ILE A 172 -14.56 2.41 11.60
C ILE A 172 -13.66 3.65 11.76
N MET A 173 -13.36 4.34 10.67
CA MET A 173 -12.53 5.54 10.69
C MET A 173 -13.26 6.74 11.29
N ARG A 174 -14.60 6.79 11.24
CA ARG A 174 -15.36 7.93 11.77
C ARG A 174 -15.12 8.17 13.27
N PRO A 175 -15.19 7.17 14.16
CA PRO A 175 -14.77 7.34 15.56
C PRO A 175 -13.31 7.77 15.71
N ILE A 176 -12.40 7.32 14.83
CA ILE A 176 -10.99 7.71 14.89
C ILE A 176 -10.86 9.21 14.57
N GLU A 177 -11.54 9.68 13.51
CA GLU A 177 -11.61 11.10 13.14
C GLU A 177 -12.22 11.96 14.27
N GLU A 178 -13.20 11.44 15.00
CA GLU A 178 -13.95 12.19 16.01
C GLU A 178 -13.34 12.12 17.43
N GLN A 179 -12.65 11.03 17.78
CA GLN A 179 -12.31 10.72 19.19
C GLN A 179 -10.81 10.63 19.47
N PHE A 180 -9.97 10.45 18.45
CA PHE A 180 -8.52 10.32 18.65
C PHE A 180 -7.83 11.66 18.44
N SER A 181 -7.02 12.08 19.41
CA SER A 181 -6.10 13.20 19.22
C SER A 181 -5.03 12.83 18.19
N PRO A 182 -4.58 13.78 17.34
CA PRO A 182 -3.53 13.52 16.36
C PRO A 182 -2.27 12.87 16.94
N ASP A 183 -1.83 13.31 18.13
CA ASP A 183 -0.62 12.81 18.78
C ASP A 183 -0.70 11.31 19.11
N LEU A 184 -1.81 10.88 19.71
CA LEU A 184 -2.02 9.47 20.06
C LEU A 184 -2.10 8.56 18.83
N LEU A 185 -2.70 9.06 17.74
CA LEU A 185 -2.75 8.33 16.48
C LEU A 185 -1.34 8.21 15.87
N ALA A 186 -0.56 9.30 15.89
CA ALA A 186 0.81 9.29 15.42
C ALA A 186 1.67 8.30 16.22
N ASP A 187 1.61 8.34 17.56
CA ASP A 187 2.34 7.41 18.43
C ASP A 187 1.98 5.95 18.17
N LEU A 188 0.70 5.65 17.98
CA LEU A 188 0.24 4.31 17.64
C LEU A 188 0.79 3.85 16.29
N ILE A 189 0.73 4.70 15.26
CA ILE A 189 1.23 4.35 13.92
C ILE A 189 2.75 4.20 13.93
N LEU A 190 3.48 5.10 14.58
CA LEU A 190 4.94 5.08 14.64
C LEU A 190 5.45 3.89 15.46
N SER A 191 4.79 3.54 16.57
CA SER A 191 5.12 2.32 17.33
C SER A 191 4.91 1.06 16.50
N MET A 192 3.82 0.96 15.74
CA MET A 192 3.63 -0.14 14.80
C MET A 192 4.75 -0.21 13.75
N ILE A 193 5.15 0.91 13.15
CA ILE A 193 6.22 0.95 12.15
C ILE A 193 7.56 0.49 12.73
N ARG A 194 7.89 0.92 13.96
CA ARG A 194 9.13 0.56 14.65
C ARG A 194 9.29 -0.94 14.82
N ASP A 195 8.19 -1.64 15.09
CA ASP A 195 8.23 -3.07 15.43
C ASP A 195 8.10 -3.96 14.17
N LEU A 196 8.01 -3.37 12.96
CA LEU A 196 7.98 -4.12 11.69
C LEU A 196 9.34 -4.72 11.32
N ASN A 197 9.34 -6.00 10.93
CA ASN A 197 10.52 -6.66 10.40
C ASN A 197 10.80 -6.28 8.93
N GLY A 198 11.83 -5.45 8.72
CA GLY A 198 12.22 -4.97 7.39
C GLY A 198 12.61 -6.07 6.38
N ALA A 199 13.14 -7.22 6.82
CA ALA A 199 13.54 -8.31 5.93
C ALA A 199 12.31 -9.08 5.39
N ASN A 200 11.33 -9.33 6.26
CA ASN A 200 10.05 -9.92 5.86
C ASN A 200 9.28 -8.97 4.92
N ALA A 201 9.28 -7.67 5.23
CA ALA A 201 8.72 -6.64 4.36
C ALA A 201 9.38 -6.64 2.98
N ALA A 202 10.71 -6.69 2.89
CA ALA A 202 11.43 -6.75 1.61
C ALA A 202 11.08 -8.00 0.78
N THR A 203 10.94 -9.16 1.42
CA THR A 203 10.53 -10.42 0.75
C THR A 203 9.12 -10.32 0.18
N LEU A 204 8.21 -9.73 0.95
CA LEU A 204 6.85 -9.44 0.48
C LEU A 204 6.87 -8.45 -0.68
N THR A 205 7.65 -7.35 -0.58
CA THR A 205 7.79 -6.35 -1.63
C THR A 205 8.26 -6.98 -2.94
N ASN A 206 9.25 -7.88 -2.92
CA ASN A 206 9.71 -8.60 -4.10
C ASN A 206 8.58 -9.42 -4.76
N THR A 207 7.78 -10.10 -3.93
CA THR A 207 6.62 -10.87 -4.41
C THR A 207 5.58 -9.96 -5.06
N VAL A 208 5.33 -8.79 -4.46
CA VAL A 208 4.42 -7.77 -5.02
C VAL A 208 4.95 -7.19 -6.33
N PHE A 209 6.26 -6.90 -6.45
CA PHE A 209 6.85 -6.42 -7.69
C PHE A 209 6.68 -7.42 -8.84
N GLU A 210 6.89 -8.71 -8.58
CA GLU A 210 6.66 -9.76 -9.57
C GLU A 210 5.17 -9.89 -9.94
N LEU A 211 4.28 -9.75 -8.96
CA LEU A 211 2.83 -9.74 -9.21
C LEU A 211 2.42 -8.55 -10.10
N ILE A 212 2.87 -7.33 -9.77
CA ILE A 212 2.61 -6.13 -10.57
C ILE A 212 3.11 -6.33 -12.00
N ARG A 213 4.32 -6.87 -12.17
CA ARG A 213 4.89 -7.17 -13.49
C ARG A 213 3.99 -8.12 -14.28
N ARG A 214 3.51 -9.21 -13.67
CA ARG A 214 2.61 -10.18 -14.32
C ARG A 214 1.26 -9.56 -14.68
N VAL A 215 0.67 -8.78 -13.78
CA VAL A 215 -0.61 -8.08 -14.02
C VAL A 215 -0.44 -7.06 -15.14
N HIS A 216 0.65 -6.30 -15.16
CA HIS A 216 0.95 -5.33 -16.22
C HIS A 216 1.06 -6.03 -17.59
N THR A 217 1.87 -7.08 -17.69
CA THR A 217 1.99 -7.87 -18.92
C THR A 217 0.66 -8.46 -19.34
N GLY A 218 -0.10 -9.06 -18.42
CA GLY A 218 -1.43 -9.59 -18.70
C GLY A 218 -2.40 -8.52 -19.22
N SER A 219 -2.40 -7.33 -18.61
CA SER A 219 -3.24 -6.21 -19.00
C SER A 219 -2.95 -5.68 -20.40
N LEU A 220 -1.67 -5.73 -20.83
CA LEU A 220 -1.28 -5.39 -22.18
C LEU A 220 -1.77 -6.42 -23.20
N LEU A 221 -1.66 -7.72 -22.88
CA LEU A 221 -2.05 -8.81 -23.78
C LEU A 221 -3.56 -8.87 -24.04
N ILE A 222 -4.38 -8.56 -23.04
CA ILE A 222 -5.85 -8.57 -23.15
C ILE A 222 -6.45 -7.23 -23.62
N GLY A 223 -5.62 -6.18 -23.70
CA GLY A 223 -6.03 -4.87 -24.18
C GLY A 223 -6.39 -4.90 -25.67
N LYS A 224 -7.33 -4.03 -26.09
CA LYS A 224 -7.68 -3.83 -27.50
C LYS A 224 -7.38 -2.39 -27.91
N GLY A 225 -6.96 -2.18 -29.16
CA GLY A 225 -6.72 -0.84 -29.72
C GLY A 225 -5.51 -0.10 -29.11
N GLY A 226 -4.45 -0.84 -28.74
CA GLY A 226 -3.20 -0.25 -28.25
C GLY A 226 -3.25 0.37 -26.85
N LYS A 227 -4.34 0.18 -26.10
CA LYS A 227 -4.49 0.66 -24.71
C LYS A 227 -4.57 -0.52 -23.74
N PRO A 228 -3.82 -0.51 -22.62
CA PRO A 228 -3.94 -1.55 -21.59
C PRO A 228 -5.34 -1.55 -20.97
N LEU A 229 -5.89 -2.73 -20.68
CA LEU A 229 -7.22 -2.85 -20.09
C LEU A 229 -7.30 -2.18 -18.70
N PHE A 230 -6.20 -2.20 -17.95
CA PHE A 230 -6.07 -1.56 -16.65
C PHE A 230 -6.32 -0.06 -16.74
N GLN A 231 -5.80 0.62 -17.78
CA GLN A 231 -6.01 2.05 -17.98
C GLN A 231 -7.51 2.38 -18.12
N LYS A 232 -8.26 1.56 -18.85
CA LYS A 232 -9.69 1.78 -19.09
C LYS A 232 -10.49 1.73 -17.80
N TYR A 233 -10.30 0.68 -17.00
CA TYR A 233 -11.02 0.51 -15.74
C TYR A 233 -10.61 1.53 -14.69
N LEU A 234 -9.30 1.79 -14.57
CA LEU A 234 -8.79 2.79 -13.62
C LEU A 234 -9.33 4.19 -13.94
N THR A 235 -9.46 4.55 -15.21
CA THR A 235 -10.01 5.86 -15.61
C THR A 235 -11.47 6.00 -15.18
N GLY A 236 -12.28 4.95 -15.32
CA GLY A 236 -13.67 4.96 -14.86
C GLY A 236 -13.76 5.17 -13.35
N PHE A 237 -13.02 4.35 -12.59
CA PHE A 237 -12.95 4.46 -11.13
C PHE A 237 -12.47 5.84 -10.67
N LEU A 238 -11.40 6.39 -11.27
CA LEU A 238 -10.85 7.68 -10.87
C LEU A 238 -11.80 8.85 -11.13
N LYS A 239 -12.67 8.77 -12.14
CA LYS A 239 -13.70 9.80 -12.38
C LYS A 239 -14.69 9.85 -11.22
N ASP A 240 -15.22 8.70 -10.83
CA ASP A 240 -16.17 8.60 -9.73
C ASP A 240 -15.50 9.04 -8.41
N TYR A 241 -14.27 8.57 -8.18
CA TYR A 241 -13.48 8.91 -7.00
C TYR A 241 -13.19 10.41 -6.87
N PHE A 242 -12.64 11.05 -7.91
CA PHE A 242 -12.31 12.48 -7.85
C PHE A 242 -13.56 13.36 -7.72
N SER A 243 -14.71 12.93 -8.24
CA SER A 243 -15.96 13.69 -8.11
C SER A 243 -16.53 13.73 -6.68
N ALA A 244 -16.17 12.75 -5.84
CA ALA A 244 -16.64 12.62 -4.48
C ALA A 244 -15.68 13.19 -3.43
N MET A 245 -14.52 13.71 -3.86
CA MET A 245 -13.43 14.10 -2.97
C MET A 245 -13.51 15.58 -2.61
N ASP A 246 -13.28 15.91 -1.33
CA ASP A 246 -13.20 17.30 -0.88
C ASP A 246 -11.85 17.93 -1.33
N PRO A 247 -11.87 18.97 -2.19
CA PRO A 247 -10.65 19.59 -2.68
C PRO A 247 -9.85 20.32 -1.60
N GLU A 248 -10.49 20.86 -0.56
CA GLU A 248 -9.81 21.59 0.52
C GLU A 248 -9.06 20.62 1.43
N LEU A 249 -9.70 19.51 1.80
CA LEU A 249 -9.04 18.45 2.55
C LEU A 249 -7.89 17.84 1.73
N LEU A 250 -8.09 17.64 0.43
CA LEU A 250 -7.03 17.17 -0.47
C LEU A 250 -5.82 18.09 -0.47
N LYS A 251 -6.03 19.41 -0.51
CA LYS A 251 -4.95 20.40 -0.46
C LYS A 251 -4.15 20.27 0.84
N LYS A 252 -4.82 20.26 2.00
CA LYS A 252 -4.17 20.10 3.31
C LYS A 252 -3.39 18.80 3.43
N VAL A 253 -4.02 17.68 3.06
CA VAL A 253 -3.37 16.36 3.10
C VAL A 253 -2.16 16.32 2.16
N ARG A 254 -2.21 16.97 1.00
CA ARG A 254 -1.04 17.06 0.11
C ARG A 254 0.13 17.81 0.71
N ILE A 255 -0.11 18.86 1.49
CA ILE A 255 0.93 19.61 2.21
C ILE A 255 1.54 18.72 3.28
N CYS A 256 0.74 18.12 4.16
CA CYS A 256 1.24 17.19 5.19
C CYS A 256 2.02 16.01 4.57
N LEU A 257 1.50 15.42 3.49
CA LEU A 257 2.20 14.34 2.78
C LEU A 257 3.49 14.81 2.10
N ALA A 258 3.62 16.09 1.75
CA ALA A 258 4.87 16.62 1.21
C ALA A 258 5.94 16.74 2.30
N GLU A 259 5.57 17.22 3.48
CA GLU A 259 6.42 17.29 4.68
C GLU A 259 6.83 15.88 5.14
N ASP A 260 5.88 14.94 5.24
CA ASP A 260 6.18 13.54 5.57
C ASP A 260 7.06 12.87 4.51
N LYS A 261 6.87 13.21 3.24
CA LYS A 261 7.69 12.68 2.15
C LYS A 261 9.14 13.16 2.25
N GLU A 262 9.38 14.37 2.75
CA GLU A 262 10.73 14.83 3.06
C GLU A 262 11.36 13.95 4.14
N SER A 263 10.65 13.72 5.24
CA SER A 263 11.10 12.82 6.33
C SER A 263 11.42 11.41 5.82
N ILE A 264 10.54 10.85 4.97
CA ILE A 264 10.76 9.56 4.31
C ILE A 264 11.96 9.62 3.36
N ALA A 265 12.15 10.71 2.62
CA ALA A 265 13.27 10.86 1.70
C ALA A 265 14.60 10.90 2.46
N ASN A 266 14.65 11.60 3.59
CA ASN A 266 15.82 11.66 4.47
C ASN A 266 16.15 10.27 5.05
N ALA A 267 15.16 9.59 5.64
CA ALA A 267 15.34 8.23 6.15
C ALA A 267 15.75 7.23 5.05
N LYS A 268 15.17 7.35 3.86
CA LYS A 268 15.55 6.54 2.70
C LYS A 268 16.97 6.85 2.23
N SER A 269 17.39 8.12 2.24
CA SER A 269 18.75 8.51 1.85
C SER A 269 19.77 7.86 2.78
N GLU A 270 19.54 7.94 4.09
CA GLU A 270 20.38 7.29 5.09
C GLU A 270 20.42 5.76 4.91
N ALA A 271 19.28 5.13 4.66
CA ALA A 271 19.21 3.70 4.39
C ALA A 271 19.89 3.29 3.06
N LEU A 272 19.85 4.14 2.03
CA LEU A 272 20.47 3.90 0.73
C LEU A 272 21.97 4.11 0.72
N ASP A 273 22.49 5.00 1.59
CA ASP A 273 23.94 5.16 1.78
C ASP A 273 24.57 3.83 2.23
N ALA A 274 23.87 3.10 3.09
CA ALA A 274 24.25 1.74 3.48
C ALA A 274 24.07 0.68 2.36
N ASN A 275 23.44 1.00 1.24
CA ASN A 275 23.03 0.05 0.18
C ASN A 275 23.25 0.59 -1.26
N PRO A 276 24.50 0.90 -1.68
CA PRO A 276 24.79 1.57 -2.96
C PRO A 276 24.36 0.78 -4.20
N ARG A 277 24.25 -0.55 -4.12
CA ARG A 277 23.79 -1.38 -5.25
C ARG A 277 22.36 -1.05 -5.68
N ILE A 278 21.48 -0.71 -4.73
CA ILE A 278 20.09 -0.34 -5.02
C ILE A 278 20.07 0.99 -5.79
N VAL A 279 20.91 1.94 -5.38
CA VAL A 279 21.05 3.26 -6.03
C VAL A 279 21.47 3.09 -7.50
N LEU A 280 22.49 2.26 -7.77
CA LEU A 280 22.94 1.98 -9.14
C LEU A 280 21.86 1.30 -9.98
N SER A 281 21.12 0.35 -9.40
CA SER A 281 20.00 -0.30 -10.10
C SER A 281 18.90 0.70 -10.47
N VAL A 282 18.52 1.57 -9.54
CA VAL A 282 17.54 2.63 -9.81
C VAL A 282 18.04 3.54 -10.92
N LEU A 283 19.28 4.03 -10.83
CA LEU A 283 19.90 4.91 -11.82
C LEU A 283 19.87 4.30 -13.24
N SER A 284 20.18 3.00 -13.37
CA SER A 284 20.17 2.30 -14.66
C SER A 284 18.77 2.21 -15.31
N SER A 285 17.71 2.29 -14.50
CA SER A 285 16.32 2.20 -14.97
C SER A 285 15.68 3.57 -15.26
N LEU A 286 16.28 4.67 -14.79
CA LEU A 286 15.69 6.01 -14.85
C LEU A 286 15.34 6.43 -16.28
N GLY A 287 16.19 6.17 -17.26
CA GLY A 287 15.94 6.57 -18.65
C GLY A 287 14.65 5.98 -19.23
N LYS A 288 14.35 4.70 -18.93
CA LYS A 288 13.13 4.02 -19.40
C LYS A 288 11.88 4.49 -18.65
N VAL A 289 12.01 4.76 -17.36
CA VAL A 289 10.90 5.26 -16.51
C VAL A 289 10.53 6.69 -16.89
N LYS A 290 11.53 7.58 -17.03
CA LYS A 290 11.32 9.01 -17.28
C LYS A 290 10.58 9.27 -18.59
N ASN A 291 10.84 8.52 -19.66
CA ASN A 291 10.10 8.67 -20.92
C ASN A 291 8.59 8.39 -20.77
N SER A 292 8.21 7.44 -19.91
CA SER A 292 6.80 7.17 -19.65
C SER A 292 6.17 8.21 -18.70
N GLU A 293 6.93 8.69 -17.71
CA GLU A 293 6.51 9.79 -16.85
C GLU A 293 6.30 11.09 -17.64
N VAL A 294 7.21 11.45 -18.54
CA VAL A 294 7.13 12.66 -19.38
C VAL A 294 5.85 12.64 -20.22
N ARG A 295 5.54 11.52 -20.88
CA ARG A 295 4.27 11.37 -21.63
C ARG A 295 3.04 11.51 -20.73
N GLY A 296 3.10 10.99 -19.51
CA GLY A 296 2.03 11.15 -18.52
C GLY A 296 1.86 12.60 -18.06
N LYS A 297 2.98 13.29 -17.76
CA LYS A 297 2.99 14.70 -17.35
C LYS A 297 2.52 15.62 -18.46
N ALA A 298 2.95 15.41 -19.70
CA ALA A 298 2.47 16.17 -20.85
C ALA A 298 0.94 16.11 -20.99
N ARG A 299 0.33 14.93 -20.76
CA ARG A 299 -1.14 14.80 -20.75
C ARG A 299 -1.79 15.55 -19.59
N LYS A 300 -1.15 15.63 -18.42
CA LYS A 300 -1.65 16.43 -17.29
C LYS A 300 -1.55 17.93 -17.56
N LEU A 301 -0.48 18.38 -18.20
CA LEU A 301 -0.30 19.79 -18.58
C LEU A 301 -1.40 20.26 -19.54
N LYS A 302 -1.82 19.42 -20.49
CA LYS A 302 -2.99 19.71 -21.34
C LYS A 302 -4.27 19.97 -20.55
N VAL A 303 -4.47 19.25 -19.44
CA VAL A 303 -5.62 19.51 -18.57
C VAL A 303 -5.51 20.88 -17.88
N LEU A 304 -4.30 21.35 -17.58
CA LEU A 304 -4.08 22.68 -17.02
C LEU A 304 -4.31 23.80 -18.05
N GLU A 305 -4.00 23.55 -19.33
CA GLU A 305 -4.30 24.46 -20.44
C GLU A 305 -5.81 24.73 -20.58
N ASP A 306 -6.64 23.74 -20.23
CA ASP A 306 -8.10 23.81 -20.31
C ASP A 306 -8.77 24.45 -19.07
N ILE A 307 -7.99 24.82 -18.03
CA ILE A 307 -8.53 25.48 -16.82
C ILE A 307 -8.80 26.96 -17.11
N ASP A 308 -9.82 27.54 -16.47
CA ASP A 308 -10.11 28.95 -16.59
C ASP A 308 -8.94 29.82 -16.08
N ARG A 309 -8.65 30.91 -16.78
CA ARG A 309 -7.49 31.77 -16.49
C ARG A 309 -7.53 32.40 -15.10
N ALA A 310 -8.71 32.64 -14.55
CA ALA A 310 -8.86 33.30 -13.25
C ALA A 310 -8.47 32.35 -12.11
N GLY A 311 -8.99 31.12 -12.13
CA GLY A 311 -8.64 30.07 -11.17
C GLY A 311 -7.17 29.67 -11.25
N PHE A 312 -6.61 29.59 -12.47
CA PHE A 312 -5.19 29.30 -12.65
C PHE A 312 -4.29 30.38 -12.02
N ASN A 313 -4.55 31.67 -12.30
CA ASN A 313 -3.74 32.76 -11.79
C ASN A 313 -3.77 32.85 -10.25
N ALA A 314 -4.94 32.64 -9.64
CA ALA A 314 -5.07 32.63 -8.19
C ALA A 314 -4.26 31.50 -7.54
N ALA A 315 -4.35 30.28 -8.09
CA ALA A 315 -3.61 29.12 -7.59
C ALA A 315 -2.09 29.28 -7.75
N VAL A 316 -1.62 29.87 -8.85
CA VAL A 316 -0.19 30.14 -9.06
C VAL A 316 0.32 31.20 -8.09
N SER A 317 -0.43 32.29 -7.88
CA SER A 317 -0.02 33.34 -6.95
C SER A 317 0.12 32.85 -5.51
N GLU A 318 -0.79 31.96 -5.08
CA GLU A 318 -0.70 31.29 -3.78
C GLU A 318 0.49 30.31 -3.71
N SER A 319 0.74 29.56 -4.78
CA SER A 319 1.87 28.60 -4.78
C SER A 319 3.24 29.27 -4.79
N VAL A 320 3.38 30.46 -5.39
CA VAL A 320 4.67 31.15 -5.52
C VAL A 320 5.10 31.84 -4.23
N SER A 321 4.14 32.27 -3.38
CA SER A 321 4.47 32.92 -2.09
C SER A 321 5.14 31.97 -1.09
N ASP A 322 4.92 30.67 -1.22
CA ASP A 322 5.32 29.66 -0.25
C ASP A 322 6.66 28.97 -0.62
N LEU A 323 7.31 29.40 -1.71
CA LEU A 323 8.56 28.80 -2.17
C LEU A 323 9.79 29.37 -1.45
N ASP A 324 10.53 28.51 -0.74
CA ASP A 324 11.84 28.87 -0.20
C ASP A 324 12.91 28.90 -1.31
N THR A 325 13.31 30.12 -1.66
CA THR A 325 14.33 30.37 -2.69
C THR A 325 15.73 29.86 -2.31
N TYR A 326 16.06 29.72 -1.02
CA TYR A 326 17.37 29.24 -0.57
C TYR A 326 17.53 27.74 -0.74
N GLU A 327 16.50 26.95 -0.42
CA GLU A 327 16.51 25.50 -0.63
C GLU A 327 16.61 25.14 -2.11
N VAL A 328 15.90 25.89 -2.96
CA VAL A 328 15.98 25.77 -4.42
C VAL A 328 17.41 26.01 -4.91
N ALA A 329 18.11 27.03 -4.38
CA ALA A 329 19.50 27.29 -4.72
C ALA A 329 20.44 26.12 -4.30
N GLY A 330 20.23 25.56 -3.11
CA GLY A 330 20.96 24.37 -2.65
C GLY A 330 20.75 23.14 -3.54
N LEU A 331 19.52 22.92 -4.00
CA LEU A 331 19.17 21.87 -4.95
C LEU A 331 19.85 22.09 -6.31
N ILE A 332 19.82 23.32 -6.84
CA ILE A 332 20.47 23.68 -8.11
C ILE A 332 21.97 23.39 -8.02
N ASN A 333 22.65 23.83 -6.96
CA ASN A 333 24.08 23.57 -6.76
C ASN A 333 24.39 22.07 -6.73
N THR A 334 23.54 21.28 -6.09
CA THR A 334 23.70 19.82 -6.06
C THR A 334 23.46 19.19 -7.42
N ALA A 335 22.46 19.64 -8.17
CA ALA A 335 22.21 19.20 -9.53
C ALA A 335 23.39 19.53 -10.46
N CYS A 336 23.96 20.74 -10.38
CA CYS A 336 25.14 21.14 -11.15
C CYS A 336 26.33 20.23 -10.85
N ARG A 337 26.59 19.89 -9.57
CA ARG A 337 27.66 18.96 -9.21
C ARG A 337 27.46 17.58 -9.84
N VAL A 338 26.24 17.04 -9.80
CA VAL A 338 25.92 15.75 -10.42
C VAL A 338 26.05 15.81 -11.94
N LEU A 339 25.58 16.88 -12.57
CA LEU A 339 25.69 17.06 -14.02
C LEU A 339 27.15 17.15 -14.48
N ASN A 340 27.99 17.88 -13.75
CA ASN A 340 29.43 17.94 -14.04
C ASN A 340 30.07 16.55 -13.97
N GLN A 341 29.77 15.75 -12.94
CA GLN A 341 30.26 14.37 -12.84
C GLN A 341 29.80 13.48 -14.00
N ILE A 342 28.55 13.64 -14.46
CA ILE A 342 28.04 12.89 -15.61
C ILE A 342 28.73 13.34 -16.90
N HIS A 343 28.89 14.65 -17.10
CA HIS A 343 29.57 15.22 -18.25
C HIS A 343 31.02 14.74 -18.32
N ASP A 344 31.75 14.78 -17.20
CA ASP A 344 33.13 14.29 -17.10
C ASP A 344 33.25 12.79 -17.43
N ALA A 345 32.23 12.00 -17.07
CA ALA A 345 32.21 10.57 -17.36
C ALA A 345 31.79 10.25 -18.81
N LYS A 346 30.86 11.01 -19.39
CA LYS A 346 30.26 10.78 -20.72
C LYS A 346 29.81 12.10 -21.37
N PRO A 347 30.72 12.85 -22.02
CA PRO A 347 30.41 14.16 -22.57
C PRO A 347 29.36 14.12 -23.70
N ASP A 348 29.37 13.06 -24.51
CA ASP A 348 28.50 12.91 -25.69
C ASP A 348 27.00 12.78 -25.35
N ILE A 349 26.64 12.48 -24.10
CA ILE A 349 25.24 12.30 -23.71
C ILE A 349 24.47 13.61 -23.78
N VAL A 350 25.09 14.72 -23.38
CA VAL A 350 24.42 16.03 -23.32
C VAL A 350 24.08 16.50 -24.72
N GLY A 351 25.04 16.44 -25.66
CA GLY A 351 24.82 16.85 -27.05
C GLY A 351 23.70 16.07 -27.75
N ASN A 352 23.68 14.73 -27.58
CA ASN A 352 22.66 13.89 -28.19
C ASN A 352 21.26 14.12 -27.60
N LEU A 353 21.15 14.36 -26.28
CA LEU A 353 19.88 14.66 -25.64
C LEU A 353 19.36 16.06 -26.03
N VAL A 354 20.25 17.06 -26.04
CA VAL A 354 19.89 18.44 -26.41
C VAL A 354 19.46 18.50 -27.87
N GLY A 355 20.20 17.88 -28.80
CA GLY A 355 19.82 17.84 -30.21
C GLY A 355 18.43 17.23 -30.42
N GLY A 356 18.18 16.06 -29.81
CA GLY A 356 16.86 15.42 -29.90
C GLY A 356 15.70 16.23 -29.27
N ILE A 357 15.97 17.04 -28.25
CA ILE A 357 14.98 17.95 -27.67
C ILE A 357 14.73 19.11 -28.63
N VAL A 358 15.78 19.82 -29.06
CA VAL A 358 15.70 21.00 -29.93
C VAL A 358 14.93 20.69 -31.21
N ASP A 359 15.21 19.56 -31.85
CA ASP A 359 14.53 19.11 -33.08
C ASP A 359 13.02 18.86 -32.89
N SER A 360 12.58 18.63 -31.65
CA SER A 360 11.20 18.29 -31.31
C SER A 360 10.35 19.45 -30.81
N MET A 361 10.95 20.63 -30.58
CA MET A 361 10.24 21.76 -30.00
C MET A 361 9.62 22.68 -31.06
N ASP A 362 8.45 23.24 -30.74
CA ASP A 362 7.79 24.26 -31.58
C ASP A 362 8.50 25.61 -31.45
N SER A 363 9.23 25.98 -32.50
CA SER A 363 10.07 27.19 -32.53
C SER A 363 9.28 28.49 -32.34
N GLU A 364 8.00 28.53 -32.70
CA GLU A 364 7.16 29.73 -32.54
C GLU A 364 6.69 29.89 -31.10
N GLN A 365 6.29 28.79 -30.43
CA GLN A 365 5.95 28.85 -28.99
C GLN A 365 7.17 29.15 -28.14
N ILE A 366 8.32 28.52 -28.44
CA ILE A 366 9.60 28.85 -27.81
C ILE A 366 9.87 30.34 -27.95
N ARG A 367 9.82 30.89 -29.17
CA ARG A 367 10.12 32.30 -29.41
C ARG A 367 9.25 33.20 -28.51
N ARG A 368 7.94 32.96 -28.46
CA ARG A 368 7.02 33.73 -27.62
C ARG A 368 7.34 33.62 -26.13
N THR A 369 7.71 32.43 -25.66
CA THR A 369 8.11 32.23 -24.26
C THR A 369 9.42 32.95 -23.94
N PHE A 370 10.44 32.79 -24.79
CA PHE A 370 11.75 33.39 -24.57
C PHE A 370 11.74 34.93 -24.70
N GLN A 371 10.81 35.52 -25.44
CA GLN A 371 10.67 36.98 -25.55
C GLN A 371 10.42 37.68 -24.20
N TRP A 372 9.64 37.06 -23.31
CA TRP A 372 9.41 37.61 -21.96
C TRP A 372 10.31 36.97 -20.92
N LEU A 373 10.66 35.68 -21.07
CA LEU A 373 11.47 34.96 -20.09
C LEU A 373 12.94 35.41 -20.07
N ILE A 374 13.56 35.69 -21.22
CA ILE A 374 14.97 36.11 -21.27
C ILE A 374 15.20 37.42 -20.50
N PRO A 375 14.44 38.51 -20.74
CA PRO A 375 14.59 39.74 -19.97
C PRO A 375 14.53 39.51 -18.45
N ASP A 376 13.51 38.77 -17.98
CA ASP A 376 13.30 38.48 -16.57
C ASP A 376 14.45 37.64 -15.97
N LEU A 377 14.92 36.63 -16.71
CA LEU A 377 16.06 35.80 -16.30
C LEU A 377 17.37 36.60 -16.29
N VAL A 378 17.61 37.47 -17.27
CA VAL A 378 18.82 38.31 -17.32
C VAL A 378 18.84 39.28 -16.15
N GLU A 379 17.69 39.82 -15.77
CA GLU A 379 17.58 40.67 -14.59
C GLU A 379 17.85 39.89 -13.29
N ALA A 380 17.23 38.72 -13.13
CA ALA A 380 17.42 37.87 -11.95
C ALA A 380 18.85 37.30 -11.83
N LEU A 381 19.48 36.95 -12.97
CA LEU A 381 20.82 36.37 -13.04
C LEU A 381 21.92 37.41 -13.20
N ARG A 382 21.60 38.71 -13.20
CA ARG A 382 22.59 39.80 -13.26
C ARG A 382 23.77 39.61 -12.28
N PRO A 383 23.57 39.13 -11.04
CA PRO A 383 24.68 38.87 -10.12
C PRO A 383 25.64 37.76 -10.59
N LEU A 384 25.15 36.79 -11.38
CA LEU A 384 25.93 35.69 -11.94
C LEU A 384 26.47 35.98 -13.35
N ALA A 385 26.09 37.12 -13.94
CA ALA A 385 26.48 37.50 -15.29
C ALA A 385 28.00 37.48 -15.53
N PRO A 386 28.88 37.95 -14.62
CA PRO A 386 30.33 37.90 -14.85
C PRO A 386 30.90 36.50 -15.04
N ILE A 387 30.22 35.47 -14.51
CA ILE A 387 30.65 34.07 -14.59
C ILE A 387 30.06 33.40 -15.82
N ILE A 388 28.77 33.62 -16.09
CA ILE A 388 28.01 32.87 -17.10
C ILE A 388 28.14 33.50 -18.49
N VAL A 389 28.08 34.83 -18.58
CA VAL A 389 28.02 35.55 -19.86
C VAL A 389 29.25 35.28 -20.74
N PRO A 390 30.50 35.23 -20.23
CA PRO A 390 31.66 34.91 -21.06
C PRO A 390 31.56 33.55 -21.77
N GLU A 391 31.13 32.51 -21.04
CA GLU A 391 30.98 31.16 -21.60
C GLU A 391 29.79 31.08 -22.58
N ILE A 392 28.70 31.79 -22.29
CA ILE A 392 27.57 31.90 -23.22
C ILE A 392 27.97 32.61 -24.51
N ILE A 393 28.69 33.74 -24.42
CA ILE A 393 29.17 34.48 -25.60
C ILE A 393 30.12 33.60 -26.41
N LYS A 394 31.00 32.84 -25.73
CA LYS A 394 31.89 31.88 -26.40
C LYS A 394 31.09 30.81 -27.15
N GLY A 395 30.08 30.22 -26.52
CA GLY A 395 29.19 29.24 -27.15
C GLY A 395 28.37 29.83 -28.31
N PHE A 396 27.82 31.04 -28.17
CA PHE A 396 27.12 31.73 -29.26
C PHE A 396 28.04 32.07 -30.42
N ASN A 397 29.28 32.49 -30.15
CA ASN A 397 30.26 32.72 -31.20
C ASN A 397 30.57 31.41 -31.94
N GLU A 398 30.74 30.30 -31.24
CA GLU A 398 30.94 28.98 -31.88
C GLU A 398 29.74 28.55 -32.74
N LEU A 399 28.50 28.82 -32.29
CA LEU A 399 27.29 28.56 -33.07
C LEU A 399 27.15 29.50 -34.28
N ALA A 400 27.46 30.79 -34.13
CA ALA A 400 27.38 31.78 -35.20
C ALA A 400 28.47 31.60 -36.26
N ILE A 401 29.63 31.05 -35.90
CA ILE A 401 30.73 30.77 -36.82
C ILE A 401 30.45 29.50 -37.66
N GLN A 402 29.54 28.61 -37.23
CA GLN A 402 29.23 27.37 -37.98
C GLN A 402 28.33 27.56 -39.21
N GLU A 403 27.65 28.69 -39.38
CA GLU A 403 26.75 28.91 -40.53
C GLU A 403 27.31 29.77 -41.67
N ASP A 404 28.51 30.37 -41.56
CA ASP A 404 29.07 31.14 -42.67
C ASP A 404 30.59 31.01 -42.78
N GLY A 405 31.05 30.52 -43.93
CA GLY A 405 32.39 30.82 -44.48
C GLY A 405 32.60 32.29 -44.83
N ALA A 406 31.96 33.21 -44.10
CA ALA A 406 32.07 34.64 -44.20
C ALA A 406 32.16 35.22 -42.78
N GLY A 407 33.39 35.32 -42.26
CA GLY A 407 33.66 35.84 -40.93
C GLY A 407 33.12 37.27 -40.75
N ILE A 408 32.25 37.45 -39.77
CA ILE A 408 31.99 38.77 -39.19
C ILE A 408 33.07 39.01 -38.13
N SER A 409 34.11 39.73 -38.52
CA SER A 409 35.12 40.26 -37.60
C SER A 409 34.50 41.38 -36.76
N LEU A 410 34.06 41.08 -35.54
CA LEU A 410 33.74 42.10 -34.54
C LEU A 410 35.04 42.64 -33.92
N THR A 411 35.55 43.70 -34.52
CA THR A 411 36.68 44.48 -34.00
C THR A 411 36.19 45.29 -32.79
N PHE A 412 36.57 44.88 -31.58
CA PHE A 412 36.40 45.72 -30.39
C PHE A 412 37.39 46.88 -30.46
N ALA A 413 36.86 48.10 -30.55
CA ALA A 413 37.64 49.32 -30.44
C ALA A 413 38.15 49.47 -29.00
N GLN A 414 39.47 49.35 -28.81
CA GLN A 414 40.14 49.85 -27.62
C GLN A 414 40.12 51.38 -27.65
N GLY A 415 39.21 51.98 -26.87
CA GLY A 415 39.28 53.39 -26.51
C GLY A 415 40.39 53.59 -25.49
N ALA A 416 41.50 54.19 -25.93
CA ALA A 416 42.50 54.75 -25.04
C ALA A 416 42.04 56.16 -24.61
N GLU A 417 41.72 56.30 -23.32
CA GLU A 417 41.66 57.60 -22.66
C GLU A 417 43.07 58.21 -22.53
N LYS A 418 43.14 59.54 -22.60
CA LYS A 418 44.34 60.35 -22.40
C LYS A 418 44.72 60.49 -20.95
#